data_AF-A0A158E1H4-F1
#
_entry.id   AF-A0A158E1H4-F1
#
_cell.length_a   1.000
_cell.length_b   1.000
_cell.length_c   1.000
_cell.angle_alpha   90.00
_cell.angle_beta   90.00
_cell.angle_gamma   90.00
#
_symmetry.space_group_name_H-M   'P 1'
#
loop_
_entity.id
_entity.type
_entity.pdbx_description
1 polymer ?
#
loop_
_entity_poly.entity_id
_entity_poly.type
_entity_poly.pdbx_seq_one_letter_code
_entity_poly.pdbx_strand_id
1 'polypeptide(L)'
;MYIQINSPNDTRLHWVTAHAALRMQQRGITAHLLELVLRYGRTLHERGLSFRVIGHKEVERHARNGLDLQRAAGIHVLVESDGAVVTTYRNHDFRKIRPGKRRHAVRH
;
A
#
# COMPACT_ATOMS: atom_id res chain seq x y z
N MET A 1 12.54 12.54 0.83
CA MET A 1 12.93 11.62 -0.26
C MET A 1 11.82 11.63 -1.30
N TYR A 2 12.13 11.94 -2.56
CA TYR A 2 11.17 11.93 -3.67
C TYR A 2 11.29 10.62 -4.46
N ILE A 3 10.15 10.09 -4.89
CA ILE A 3 10.02 8.86 -5.67
C ILE A 3 9.14 9.19 -6.87
N GLN A 4 9.70 9.09 -8.06
CA GLN A 4 8.97 9.28 -9.31
C GLN A 4 8.46 7.92 -9.80
N ILE A 5 7.19 7.85 -10.20
CA ILE A 5 6.57 6.61 -10.65
C ILE A 5 5.98 6.82 -12.02
N ASN A 6 6.47 6.04 -12.99
CA ASN A 6 5.89 5.98 -14.33
C ASN A 6 4.88 4.83 -14.34
N SER A 7 3.73 5.02 -13.66
CA SER A 7 2.59 4.11 -13.74
C SER A 7 1.51 4.73 -14.63
N PRO A 8 0.87 3.97 -15.54
CA PRO A 8 -0.15 4.53 -16.44
C PRO A 8 -1.36 5.13 -15.70
N ASN A 9 -1.55 4.80 -14.42
CA ASN A 9 -2.64 5.30 -13.59
C ASN A 9 -2.22 6.33 -12.52
N ASP A 10 -0.93 6.64 -12.36
CA ASP A 10 -0.49 7.70 -11.47
C ASP A 10 0.83 8.32 -11.95
N THR A 11 0.74 9.58 -12.36
CA THR A 11 1.86 10.39 -12.86
C THR A 11 2.39 11.36 -11.79
N ARG A 12 1.92 11.24 -10.53
CA ARG A 12 2.30 12.17 -9.45
C ARG A 12 3.68 11.85 -8.89
N LEU A 13 4.35 12.90 -8.45
CA LEU A 13 5.58 12.79 -7.67
C LEU A 13 5.19 12.41 -6.24
N HIS A 14 5.73 11.31 -5.72
CA HIS A 14 5.52 10.92 -4.33
C HIS A 14 6.69 11.35 -3.47
N TRP A 15 6.43 11.81 -2.25
CA TRP A 15 7.49 12.08 -1.28
C TRP A 15 7.20 11.41 0.06
N VAL A 16 8.26 10.93 0.70
CA VAL A 16 8.20 10.27 1.99
C VAL A 16 8.29 11.31 3.10
N THR A 17 7.24 11.40 3.92
CA THR A 17 7.23 12.23 5.13
C THR A 17 8.19 11.67 6.19
N ALA A 18 8.61 12.50 7.15
CA ALA A 18 9.46 12.04 8.25
C ALA A 18 8.81 10.89 9.05
N HIS A 19 7.48 10.94 9.24
CA HIS A 19 6.73 9.86 9.89
C HIS A 19 6.82 8.55 9.10
N ALA A 20 6.59 8.59 7.78
CA ALA A 20 6.70 7.41 6.94
C ALA A 20 8.13 6.85 6.91
N ALA A 21 9.16 7.70 6.81
CA ALA A 21 10.55 7.28 6.80
C ALA A 21 10.93 6.53 8.09
N LEU A 22 10.49 7.03 9.25
CA LEU A 22 10.69 6.35 10.54
C LEU A 22 10.00 4.98 10.56
N ARG A 23 8.74 4.89 10.09
CA ARG A 23 8.01 3.63 10.02
C ARG A 23 8.64 2.63 9.05
N MET A 24 9.17 3.11 7.93
CA MET A 24 9.91 2.30 6.97
C MET A 24 11.11 1.64 7.65
N GLN A 25 11.92 2.43 8.36
CA GLN A 25 13.08 1.94 9.09
C GLN A 25 12.70 0.91 10.15
N GLN A 26 11.70 1.21 10.99
CA GLN A 26 11.23 0.32 12.06
C GLN A 26 10.67 -1.02 11.55
N ARG A 27 10.19 -1.08 10.31
CA ARG A 27 9.54 -2.26 9.72
C ARG A 27 10.39 -2.95 8.65
N GLY A 28 11.63 -2.49 8.43
CA GLY A 28 12.50 -3.02 7.38
C GLY A 28 11.92 -2.84 5.97
N ILE A 29 11.16 -1.76 5.74
CA ILE A 29 10.60 -1.42 4.42
C ILE A 29 11.61 -0.52 3.73
N THR A 30 12.19 -0.99 2.64
CA THR A 30 13.13 -0.21 1.84
C THR A 30 12.39 0.68 0.86
N ALA A 31 13.06 1.70 0.32
CA ALA A 31 12.51 2.53 -0.74
C ALA A 31 12.12 1.72 -1.99
N HIS A 32 12.88 0.66 -2.30
CA HIS A 32 12.54 -0.26 -3.39
C HIS A 32 11.21 -0.98 -3.15
N LEU A 33 10.96 -1.47 -1.93
CA LEU A 33 9.68 -2.09 -1.59
C LEU A 33 8.53 -1.09 -1.66
N LEU A 34 8.76 0.15 -1.22
CA LEU A 34 7.78 1.24 -1.34
C LEU A 34 7.45 1.51 -2.81
N GLU A 35 8.45 1.60 -3.69
CA GLU A 35 8.27 1.79 -5.12
C GLU A 35 7.45 0.65 -5.75
N LEU A 36 7.76 -0.61 -5.42
CA LEU A 36 6.99 -1.77 -5.91
C LEU A 36 5.52 -1.67 -5.51
N VAL A 37 5.22 -1.31 -4.26
CA VAL A 37 3.83 -1.14 -3.78
C VAL A 37 3.14 0.02 -4.47
N LEU A 38 3.85 1.14 -4.66
CA LEU A 38 3.27 2.28 -5.33
C LEU A 38 3.01 1.98 -6.82
N ARG A 39 3.83 1.15 -7.48
CA ARG A 39 3.71 0.85 -8.91
C ARG A 39 2.76 -0.29 -9.23
N TYR A 40 2.83 -1.38 -8.48
CA TYR A 40 2.12 -2.64 -8.75
C TYR A 40 1.02 -2.96 -7.73
N GLY A 41 0.97 -2.22 -6.62
CA GLY A 41 -0.10 -2.36 -5.65
C GLY A 41 -1.43 -1.87 -6.19
N ARG A 42 -2.51 -2.50 -5.73
CA ARG A 42 -3.86 -1.99 -5.96
C ARG A 42 -4.08 -0.71 -5.16
N THR A 43 -4.83 0.22 -5.72
CA THR A 43 -5.21 1.47 -5.05
C THR A 43 -6.64 1.36 -4.52
N LEU A 44 -6.86 1.74 -3.26
CA LEU A 44 -8.16 1.86 -2.62
C LEU A 44 -8.30 3.30 -2.12
N HIS A 45 -9.38 3.99 -2.49
CA HIS A 45 -9.65 5.33 -2.01
C HIS A 45 -10.62 5.27 -0.84
N GLU A 46 -10.21 5.79 0.32
CA GLU A 46 -11.06 5.87 1.51
C GLU A 46 -10.78 7.17 2.28
N ARG A 47 -11.84 7.93 2.60
CA ARG A 47 -11.78 9.14 3.43
C ARG A 47 -10.71 10.18 3.00
N GLY A 48 -10.54 10.37 1.69
CA GLY A 48 -9.56 11.32 1.14
C GLY A 48 -8.11 10.81 1.10
N LEU A 49 -7.88 9.57 1.56
CA LEU A 49 -6.60 8.89 1.49
C LEU A 49 -6.63 7.79 0.42
N SER A 50 -5.48 7.58 -0.21
CA SER A 50 -5.25 6.50 -1.16
C SER A 50 -4.37 5.44 -0.51
N PHE A 51 -4.92 4.26 -0.33
CA PHE A 51 -4.20 3.09 0.18
C PHE A 51 -3.66 2.30 -1.01
N ARG A 52 -2.34 2.11 -1.05
CA ARG A 52 -1.70 1.18 -1.97
C ARG A 52 -1.25 -0.07 -1.25
N VAL A 53 -1.63 -1.22 -1.80
CA VAL A 53 -1.42 -2.50 -1.13
C VAL A 53 -1.02 -3.56 -2.15
N ILE A 54 0.00 -4.37 -1.80
CA ILE A 54 0.29 -5.62 -2.51
C ILE A 54 -0.19 -6.78 -1.63
N GLY A 55 -1.14 -7.57 -2.12
CA GLY A 55 -1.58 -8.81 -1.51
C GLY A 55 -1.22 -10.03 -2.36
N HIS A 56 -1.72 -11.19 -1.96
CA HIS A 56 -1.46 -12.46 -2.64
C HIS A 56 -1.88 -12.44 -4.12
N LYS A 57 -3.01 -11.79 -4.43
CA LYS A 57 -3.52 -11.68 -5.80
C LYS A 57 -2.57 -10.93 -6.72
N GLU A 58 -2.01 -9.82 -6.23
CA GLU A 58 -1.04 -9.03 -6.97
C GLU A 58 0.27 -9.81 -7.18
N VAL A 59 0.73 -10.52 -6.14
CA VAL A 59 1.91 -11.41 -6.24
C VAL A 59 1.71 -12.48 -7.31
N GLU A 60 0.61 -13.22 -7.29
CA GLU A 60 0.31 -14.26 -8.28
C GLU A 60 0.18 -13.69 -9.70
N ARG A 61 -0.49 -12.55 -9.84
CA ARG A 61 -0.70 -11.90 -11.15
C ARG A 61 0.62 -11.48 -11.77
N HIS A 62 1.51 -10.88 -10.99
CA HIS A 62 2.79 -10.37 -11.49
C HIS A 62 3.86 -11.46 -11.61
N ALA A 63 3.79 -12.52 -10.80
CA ALA A 63 4.66 -13.69 -10.93
C ALA A 63 4.49 -14.37 -12.30
N ARG A 64 3.28 -14.40 -12.87
CA ARG A 64 3.02 -14.91 -14.24
C ARG A 64 3.73 -14.11 -15.32
N ASN A 65 4.08 -12.85 -15.03
CA ASN A 65 4.82 -11.97 -15.93
C ASN A 65 6.33 -11.91 -15.57
N GLY A 66 6.81 -12.82 -14.71
CA GLY A 66 8.22 -12.89 -14.28
C GLY A 66 8.62 -11.86 -13.23
N LEU A 67 7.67 -11.19 -12.58
CA LEU A 67 7.94 -10.12 -11.61
C LEU A 67 7.63 -10.60 -10.19
N ASP A 68 8.68 -10.68 -9.35
CA ASP A 68 8.56 -11.13 -7.97
C ASP A 68 8.15 -9.98 -7.03
N LEU A 69 6.94 -10.09 -6.47
CA LEU A 69 6.40 -9.16 -5.47
C LEU A 69 6.30 -9.79 -4.07
N GLN A 70 6.82 -11.00 -3.85
CA GLN A 70 6.75 -11.71 -2.56
C GLN A 70 7.25 -10.85 -1.40
N ARG A 71 8.37 -10.15 -1.60
CA ARG A 71 8.96 -9.27 -0.58
C ARG A 71 8.10 -8.03 -0.28
N ALA A 72 7.27 -7.61 -1.23
CA ALA A 72 6.35 -6.49 -1.06
C ALA A 72 4.96 -6.91 -0.57
N ALA A 73 4.70 -8.22 -0.48
CA ALA A 73 3.42 -8.75 -0.01
C ALA A 73 3.09 -8.27 1.41
N GLY A 74 1.83 -7.87 1.60
CA GLY A 74 1.33 -7.33 2.85
C GLY A 74 1.89 -5.96 3.21
N ILE A 75 2.56 -5.25 2.31
CA ILE A 75 2.92 -3.85 2.54
C ILE A 75 1.74 -2.95 2.15
N HIS A 76 1.40 -2.05 3.06
CA HIS A 76 0.40 -1.01 2.93
C HIS A 76 1.07 0.35 2.97
N VAL A 77 0.71 1.19 2.01
CA VAL A 77 1.21 2.55 1.87
C VAL A 77 0.01 3.48 1.83
N LEU A 78 0.01 4.45 2.73
CA LEU A 78 -0.99 5.52 2.77
C LEU A 78 -0.42 6.73 2.07
N VAL A 79 -1.14 7.18 1.05
CA VAL A 79 -0.81 8.34 0.25
C VAL A 79 -1.93 9.35 0.37
N GLU A 80 -1.59 10.59 0.70
CA GLU A 80 -2.53 11.71 0.64
C GLU A 80 -2.87 12.12 -0.80
N SER A 81 -3.89 12.95 -0.97
CA SER A 81 -4.33 13.42 -2.28
C SER A 81 -3.26 14.20 -3.05
N ASP A 82 -2.31 14.81 -2.34
CA ASP A 82 -1.19 15.58 -2.89
C ASP A 82 -0.01 14.69 -3.34
N GLY A 83 -0.01 13.40 -2.97
CA GLY A 83 1.08 12.46 -3.26
C GLY A 83 2.01 12.18 -2.07
N ALA A 84 1.81 12.83 -0.92
CA ALA A 84 2.60 12.60 0.29
C ALA A 84 2.38 11.20 0.84
N VAL A 85 3.47 10.45 1.04
CA VAL A 85 3.44 9.16 1.73
C VAL A 85 3.46 9.43 3.23
N VAL A 86 2.30 9.27 3.85
CA VAL A 86 2.08 9.59 5.27
C VAL A 86 2.48 8.44 6.16
N THR A 87 2.21 7.20 5.74
CA THR A 87 2.52 6.01 6.55
C THR A 87 2.76 4.80 5.68
N THR A 88 3.72 3.97 6.09
CA THR A 88 3.97 2.64 5.53
C THR A 88 3.94 1.61 6.64
N TYR A 89 3.30 0.46 6.42
CA TYR A 89 3.38 -0.65 7.35
C TYR A 89 3.30 -1.98 6.61
N ARG A 90 3.94 -2.99 7.17
CA ARG A 90 3.75 -4.38 6.76
C ARG A 90 2.74 -5.03 7.68
N ASN A 91 1.69 -5.61 7.10
CA ASN A 91 0.70 -6.44 7.75
C ASN A 91 0.33 -7.60 6.81
N HIS A 92 0.71 -8.82 7.20
CA HIS A 92 0.32 -10.03 6.46
C HIS A 92 -1.09 -10.51 6.83
N ASP A 93 -1.70 -9.91 7.86
CA ASP A 93 -3.06 -10.22 8.28
C ASP A 93 -4.08 -9.26 7.64
N PHE A 94 -4.57 -9.64 6.46
CA PHE A 94 -5.63 -8.92 5.74
C PHE A 94 -7.02 -9.06 6.40
N ARG A 95 -7.17 -9.82 7.50
CA ARG A 95 -8.48 -10.05 8.15
C ARG A 95 -9.13 -8.77 8.69
N LYS A 96 -8.34 -7.72 8.94
CA LYS A 96 -8.85 -6.41 9.40
C LYS A 96 -9.33 -5.47 8.28
N ILE A 97 -9.07 -5.80 7.01
CA ILE A 97 -9.42 -4.96 5.84
C ILE A 97 -10.44 -5.69 4.98
N ARG A 98 -11.49 -6.24 5.62
CA ARG A 98 -12.70 -6.68 4.93
C ARG A 98 -13.75 -5.57 5.02
N PRO A 99 -14.22 -4.99 3.90
CA PRO A 99 -15.45 -4.23 3.92
C PRO A 99 -16.61 -5.21 4.17
N GLY A 100 -17.17 -5.18 5.39
CA GLY A 100 -18.51 -5.68 5.70
C GLY A 100 -18.62 -6.98 6.51
N LYS A 101 -19.14 -6.86 7.73
CA LYS A 101 -20.55 -7.26 8.01
C LYS A 101 -21.17 -6.27 9.01
N ARG A 102 -22.02 -5.37 8.50
CA ARG A 102 -23.13 -4.81 9.30
C ARG A 102 -24.00 -5.98 9.76
N ARG A 103 -24.20 -6.10 11.07
CA ARG A 103 -25.44 -6.51 11.78
C ARG A 103 -25.09 -6.85 13.24
N HIS A 104 -25.04 -5.84 14.10
CA HIS A 104 -25.48 -6.06 15.47
C HIS A 104 -27.00 -6.04 15.43
N ALA A 105 -27.59 -7.24 15.38
CA ALA A 105 -29.00 -7.38 15.72
C ALA A 105 -29.11 -7.05 17.21
N VAL A 106 -29.71 -5.90 17.52
CA VAL A 106 -30.24 -5.62 18.85
C VAL A 106 -31.35 -6.65 19.08
N ARG A 107 -31.18 -7.52 20.07
CA ARG A 107 -32.30 -8.29 20.62
C ARG A 107 -32.85 -7.52 21.82
N HIS A 108 -34.17 -7.37 21.78
CA HIS A 108 -35.05 -6.80 22.80
C HIS A 108 -34.91 -7.49 24.15
#